data_AF-A0A7G2CHH8-F1
#
_entry.id   AF-A0A7G2CHH8-F1
#
_cell.length_a   1.000
_cell.length_b   1.000
_cell.length_c   1.000
_cell.angle_alpha   90.00
_cell.angle_beta   90.00
_cell.angle_gamma   90.00
#
_symmetry.space_group_name_H-M   'P 1'
#
loop_
_entity.id
_entity.type
_entity.pdbx_description
1 polymer ?
#
loop_
_entity_poly.entity_id
_entity_poly.type
_entity_poly.pdbx_seq_one_letter_code
_entity_poly.pdbx_strand_id
1 'polypeptide(L)'
;MDLRFMLDVSPENNYKYGDATYTYATYGFCPNVDELQAFSLNGAGLLAAGRTVSGKYYLGDNVSRRFLRVYGFGNLDSPLFPSDTNSSAAVLVAVNGSTLCGDLQSVAVVDTLILEVGLYRGHFNYFDVSTSKTVQINNPDFDIIKCYSTTSSVAPSSDSSGSSSSSSGEAAPKTNYCDEYLYTTEVTTVTAPAKTGFVATCSYNDKLGEDECMFDSDDTHVCVGDGDGKKNCAKCIYSANAADLFNYPIQIWTSYFGSDRKKHTLLSGGSNPMYYQNFAKKDMLNNIATQLNETWTSSNNDSIFDKPSWWPW
;
A
#
# COMPACT_ATOMS: atom_id res chain seq x y z
N MET A 1 4.25 18.56 8.05
CA MET A 1 4.32 17.09 7.87
C MET A 1 4.71 16.92 6.43
N ASP A 2 5.78 16.20 6.14
CA ASP A 2 6.24 16.05 4.76
C ASP A 2 5.82 14.67 4.27
N LEU A 3 5.11 14.63 3.15
CA LEU A 3 4.80 13.37 2.47
C LEU A 3 5.95 13.03 1.54
N ARG A 4 6.47 11.81 1.67
CA ARG A 4 7.51 11.29 0.77
C ARG A 4 7.03 9.98 0.17
N PHE A 5 6.97 9.94 -1.15
CA PHE A 5 6.57 8.77 -1.91
C PHE A 5 7.79 8.14 -2.57
N MET A 6 7.93 6.82 -2.44
CA MET A 6 9.02 6.04 -2.99
C MET A 6 8.46 5.10 -4.05
N LEU A 7 8.79 5.39 -5.30
CA LEU A 7 8.31 4.67 -6.48
C LEU A 7 9.37 3.68 -6.96
N ASP A 8 9.05 2.40 -7.05
CA ASP A 8 9.90 1.43 -7.75
C ASP A 8 10.05 1.85 -9.22
N VAL A 9 11.29 2.00 -9.69
CA VAL A 9 11.56 2.30 -11.10
C VAL A 9 11.84 1.04 -11.89
N SER A 10 11.63 1.10 -13.20
CA SER A 10 12.03 0.03 -14.11
C SER A 10 13.56 -0.13 -14.12
N PRO A 11 14.10 -1.33 -14.35
CA PRO A 11 15.55 -1.56 -14.38
C PRO A 11 16.32 -0.64 -15.33
N GLU A 12 15.68 -0.23 -16.43
CA GLU A 12 16.22 0.69 -17.43
C GLU A 12 16.37 2.12 -16.92
N ASN A 13 15.61 2.48 -15.89
CA ASN A 13 15.65 3.78 -15.22
C ASN A 13 16.46 3.77 -13.91
N ASN A 14 17.10 2.64 -13.58
CA ASN A 14 18.03 2.59 -12.45
C ASN A 14 19.19 3.56 -12.70
N TYR A 15 19.56 4.33 -11.68
CA TYR A 15 20.74 5.18 -11.75
C TYR A 15 21.78 4.78 -10.71
N LYS A 16 23.05 5.03 -11.02
CA LYS A 16 24.17 4.80 -10.12
C LYS A 16 24.69 6.12 -9.57
N TYR A 17 24.96 6.14 -8.28
CA TYR A 17 25.66 7.23 -7.63
C TYR A 17 26.71 6.65 -6.67
N GLY A 18 27.99 6.81 -7.03
CA GLY A 18 29.07 6.02 -6.44
C GLY A 18 28.88 4.53 -6.71
N ASP A 19 29.03 3.72 -5.66
CA ASP A 19 28.86 2.26 -5.72
C ASP A 19 27.41 1.81 -5.51
N ALA A 20 26.51 2.73 -5.16
CA ALA A 20 25.10 2.44 -4.92
C ALA A 20 24.30 2.49 -6.23
N THR A 21 23.44 1.49 -6.43
CA THR A 21 22.41 1.48 -7.47
C THR A 21 21.07 1.82 -6.84
N TYR A 22 20.41 2.84 -7.36
CA TYR A 22 19.12 3.30 -6.89
C TYR A 22 18.03 2.72 -7.77
N THR A 23 17.09 2.01 -7.15
CA THR A 23 15.98 1.31 -7.80
C THR A 23 14.63 1.94 -7.50
N TYR A 24 14.64 3.17 -6.98
CA TYR A 24 13.43 3.92 -6.69
C TYR A 24 13.62 5.42 -6.94
N ALA A 25 12.52 6.09 -7.28
CA ALA A 25 12.41 7.55 -7.34
C ALA A 25 11.67 8.07 -6.11
N THR A 26 12.04 9.26 -5.63
CA THR A 26 11.42 9.88 -4.45
C THR A 26 10.69 11.17 -4.83
N TYR A 27 9.43 11.29 -4.41
CA TYR A 27 8.62 12.51 -4.55
C TYR A 27 8.32 13.08 -3.18
N GLY A 28 8.61 14.37 -2.96
CA GLY A 28 8.38 15.05 -1.69
C GLY A 28 7.33 16.14 -1.82
N PHE A 29 6.38 16.20 -0.87
CA PHE A 29 5.34 17.22 -0.82
C PHE A 29 5.15 17.76 0.59
N CYS A 30 4.78 19.03 0.69
CA CYS A 30 4.41 19.72 1.94
C CYS A 30 2.89 19.95 1.95
N PRO A 31 2.08 18.99 2.41
CA PRO A 31 0.63 19.16 2.46
C PRO A 31 0.16 20.26 3.43
N ASN A 32 -0.98 20.84 3.10
CA ASN A 32 -1.84 21.59 4.00
C ASN A 32 -2.75 20.59 4.72
N VAL A 33 -2.50 20.39 6.02
CA VAL A 33 -3.33 19.50 6.83
C VAL A 33 -4.75 20.06 6.91
N ASP A 34 -5.73 19.17 6.79
CA ASP A 34 -7.16 19.47 6.78
C ASP A 34 -7.75 20.04 5.49
N GLU A 35 -6.96 20.04 4.41
CA GLU A 35 -7.45 20.33 3.07
C GLU A 35 -7.43 19.06 2.22
N LEU A 36 -8.41 18.90 1.34
CA LEU A 36 -8.33 17.89 0.29
C LEU A 36 -7.30 18.36 -0.73
N GLN A 37 -6.25 17.57 -0.96
CA GLN A 37 -5.18 17.92 -1.89
C GLN A 37 -4.90 16.77 -2.85
N ALA A 38 -4.62 17.12 -4.10
CA ALA A 38 -4.16 16.19 -5.12
C ALA A 38 -2.68 16.47 -5.45
N PHE A 39 -1.84 15.45 -5.34
CA PHE A 39 -0.43 15.51 -5.69
C PHE A 39 -0.18 14.79 -7.02
N SER A 40 0.51 15.46 -7.95
CA SER A 40 0.85 14.88 -9.25
C SER A 40 2.28 14.37 -9.27
N LEU A 41 2.47 13.06 -9.42
CA LEU A 41 3.78 12.44 -9.56
C LEU A 41 4.14 12.41 -11.05
N ASN A 42 4.58 13.56 -11.56
CA ASN A 42 4.92 13.72 -12.97
C ASN A 42 6.06 12.78 -13.38
N GLY A 43 5.87 12.07 -14.50
CA GLY A 43 6.84 11.11 -15.01
C GLY A 43 6.88 9.76 -14.27
N ALA A 44 6.05 9.55 -13.24
CA ALA A 44 6.02 8.30 -12.50
C ALA A 44 5.64 7.09 -13.37
N GLY A 45 4.69 7.23 -14.29
CA GLY A 45 4.34 6.18 -15.24
C GLY A 45 5.54 5.75 -16.09
N LEU A 46 6.24 6.73 -16.67
CA LEU A 46 7.46 6.48 -17.44
C LEU A 46 8.56 5.82 -16.60
N LEU A 47 8.80 6.31 -15.38
CA LEU A 47 9.84 5.76 -14.50
C LEU A 47 9.53 4.33 -14.06
N ALA A 48 8.26 4.00 -13.81
CA ALA A 48 7.85 2.67 -13.37
C ALA A 48 7.83 1.64 -14.52
N ALA A 49 7.37 2.05 -15.70
CA ALA A 49 6.96 1.11 -16.75
C ALA A 49 7.61 1.33 -18.13
N GLY A 50 8.34 2.43 -18.33
CA GLY A 50 8.86 2.81 -19.62
C GLY A 50 10.36 3.11 -19.61
N ARG A 51 10.84 3.55 -20.77
CA ARG A 51 12.22 4.01 -20.97
C ARG A 51 12.27 5.05 -22.07
N THR A 52 13.34 5.83 -22.08
CA THR A 52 13.61 6.81 -23.13
C THR A 52 14.84 6.39 -23.93
N VAL A 53 14.71 6.28 -25.25
CA VAL A 53 15.81 6.02 -26.18
C VAL A 53 15.83 7.11 -27.23
N SER A 54 16.90 7.92 -27.26
CA SER A 54 17.07 9.02 -28.22
C SER A 54 15.88 9.97 -28.30
N GLY A 55 15.27 10.30 -27.15
CA GLY A 55 14.11 11.20 -27.04
C GLY A 55 12.76 10.58 -27.42
N LYS A 56 12.72 9.27 -27.73
CA LYS A 56 11.48 8.51 -27.94
C LYS A 56 11.17 7.64 -26.73
N TYR A 57 9.88 7.46 -26.46
CA TYR A 57 9.38 6.68 -25.35
C TYR A 57 9.02 5.26 -25.79
N TYR A 58 9.36 4.30 -24.95
CA TYR A 58 9.06 2.88 -25.14
C TYR A 58 8.60 2.28 -23.81
N LEU A 59 7.84 1.20 -23.86
CA LEU A 59 7.67 0.36 -22.67
C LEU A 59 9.03 -0.25 -22.29
N GLY A 60 9.24 -0.48 -20.99
CA GLY A 60 10.40 -1.19 -20.48
C GLY A 60 10.40 -2.64 -20.98
N ASP A 61 11.58 -3.25 -21.09
CA ASP A 61 11.70 -4.67 -21.44
C ASP A 61 11.20 -5.55 -20.29
N ASN A 62 11.27 -5.03 -19.06
CA ASN A 62 10.83 -5.72 -17.85
C ASN A 62 9.74 -4.93 -17.11
N VAL A 63 8.48 -5.12 -17.54
CA VAL A 63 7.27 -4.61 -16.87
C VAL A 63 6.83 -5.51 -15.70
N SER A 64 7.76 -5.88 -14.83
CA SER A 64 7.43 -6.52 -13.55
C SER A 64 6.67 -5.55 -12.64
N ARG A 65 6.08 -6.11 -11.57
CA ARG A 65 5.31 -5.36 -10.57
C ARG A 65 6.13 -4.20 -9.99
N ARG A 66 5.53 -3.02 -9.92
CA ARG A 66 6.12 -1.82 -9.31
C ARG A 66 5.19 -1.25 -8.26
N PHE A 67 5.75 -0.86 -7.15
CA PHE A 67 4.98 -0.31 -6.04
C PHE A 67 5.35 1.15 -5.80
N LEU A 68 4.34 1.90 -5.35
CA LEU A 68 4.51 3.19 -4.72
C LEU A 68 4.35 3.01 -3.22
N ARG A 69 5.26 3.57 -2.44
CA ARG A 69 5.26 3.48 -0.97
C ARG A 69 5.25 4.86 -0.34
N VAL A 70 4.57 5.00 0.79
CA VAL A 70 4.64 6.22 1.60
C VAL A 70 5.63 6.01 2.73
N TYR A 71 6.71 6.80 2.70
CA TYR A 71 7.75 6.75 3.71
C TYR A 71 7.19 7.11 5.10
N GLY A 72 7.58 6.34 6.12
CA GLY A 72 7.14 6.55 7.50
C GLY A 72 5.73 6.07 7.82
N PHE A 73 5.00 5.53 6.84
CA PHE A 73 3.63 5.02 7.01
C PHE A 73 3.58 3.48 7.09
N GLY A 74 4.72 2.80 6.99
CA GLY A 74 4.78 1.33 7.03
C GLY A 74 4.45 0.74 8.41
N ASN A 75 4.04 -0.52 8.41
CA ASN A 75 4.08 -1.38 9.59
C ASN A 75 5.53 -1.53 10.11
N LEU A 76 5.70 -2.12 11.30
CA LEU A 76 7.01 -2.30 11.98
C LEU A 76 8.11 -2.94 11.10
N ASP A 77 7.73 -3.70 10.08
CA ASP A 77 8.66 -4.45 9.23
C ASP A 77 9.71 -3.53 8.57
N SER A 78 9.34 -2.29 8.24
CA SER A 78 10.29 -1.22 7.92
C SER A 78 9.57 0.13 7.77
N PRO A 79 9.84 1.13 8.64
CA PRO A 79 9.30 2.48 8.47
C PRO A 79 9.91 3.19 7.26
N LEU A 80 11.08 2.73 6.78
CA LEU A 80 11.77 3.29 5.62
C LEU A 80 11.25 2.70 4.31
N PHE A 81 10.86 1.42 4.30
CA PHE A 81 10.46 0.67 3.11
C PHE A 81 9.27 -0.23 3.44
N PRO A 82 8.04 0.30 3.44
CA PRO A 82 6.85 -0.49 3.72
C PRO A 82 6.77 -1.75 2.85
N SER A 83 6.43 -2.89 3.47
CA SER A 83 6.25 -4.16 2.76
C SER A 83 5.15 -4.06 1.71
N ASP A 84 5.34 -4.65 0.55
CA ASP A 84 4.39 -4.70 -0.56
C ASP A 84 3.21 -5.67 -0.35
N THR A 85 3.36 -6.64 0.55
CA THR A 85 2.32 -7.66 0.81
C THR A 85 1.38 -7.28 1.95
N ASN A 86 1.92 -6.68 3.02
CA ASN A 86 1.20 -6.50 4.28
C ASN A 86 1.02 -5.04 4.73
N SER A 87 1.48 -4.06 3.94
CA SER A 87 1.34 -2.65 4.30
C SER A 87 0.22 -1.96 3.53
N SER A 88 -0.62 -1.19 4.23
CA SER A 88 -1.53 -0.22 3.59
C SER A 88 -0.75 0.96 2.98
N ALA A 89 0.51 1.17 3.37
CA ALA A 89 1.36 2.23 2.85
C ALA A 89 2.10 1.86 1.57
N ALA A 90 1.86 0.68 0.99
CA ALA A 90 2.40 0.24 -0.29
C ALA A 90 1.25 -0.10 -1.24
N VAL A 91 1.35 0.33 -2.49
CA VAL A 91 0.32 0.08 -3.51
C VAL A 91 0.97 -0.29 -4.84
N LEU A 92 0.40 -1.28 -5.53
CA LEU A 92 0.84 -1.66 -6.88
C LEU A 92 0.44 -0.56 -7.86
N VAL A 93 1.41 -0.01 -8.60
CA VAL A 93 1.17 1.10 -9.53
C VAL A 93 1.49 0.78 -10.98
N ALA A 94 2.27 -0.27 -11.24
CA ALA A 94 2.46 -0.76 -12.60
C ALA A 94 2.64 -2.28 -12.62
N VAL A 95 2.05 -2.94 -13.62
CA VAL A 95 2.16 -4.38 -13.84
C VAL A 95 1.99 -4.72 -15.32
N ASN A 96 2.63 -5.80 -15.77
CA ASN A 96 2.45 -6.35 -17.12
C ASN A 96 0.94 -6.50 -17.45
N GLY A 97 0.53 -5.92 -18.59
CA GLY A 97 -0.86 -5.87 -19.02
C GLY A 97 -1.32 -7.07 -19.86
N SER A 98 -0.47 -8.05 -20.14
CA SER A 98 -0.79 -9.20 -21.02
C SER A 98 -2.13 -9.87 -20.74
N THR A 99 -2.47 -10.08 -19.46
CA THR A 99 -3.74 -10.71 -19.08
C THR A 99 -4.86 -9.70 -18.86
N LEU A 100 -4.54 -8.50 -18.35
CA LEU A 100 -5.53 -7.50 -17.94
C LEU A 100 -5.99 -6.61 -19.10
N CYS A 101 -5.07 -6.25 -20.00
CA CYS A 101 -5.27 -5.32 -21.10
C CYS A 101 -5.48 -6.01 -22.45
N GLY A 102 -5.41 -7.35 -22.50
CA GLY A 102 -5.61 -8.16 -23.70
C GLY A 102 -4.48 -8.09 -24.74
N ASP A 103 -3.32 -7.51 -24.40
CA ASP A 103 -2.18 -7.36 -25.32
C ASP A 103 -0.85 -7.67 -24.61
N LEU A 104 -0.03 -8.54 -25.22
CA LEU A 104 1.29 -8.95 -24.71
C LEU A 104 2.30 -7.79 -24.62
N GLN A 105 2.09 -6.71 -25.37
CA GLN A 105 2.92 -5.51 -25.40
C GLN A 105 2.23 -4.33 -24.73
N SER A 106 1.64 -4.58 -23.56
CA SER A 106 0.97 -3.57 -22.76
C SER A 106 1.39 -3.62 -21.29
N VAL A 107 1.13 -2.51 -20.60
CA VAL A 107 1.31 -2.34 -19.16
C VAL A 107 0.07 -1.66 -18.59
N ALA A 108 -0.42 -2.14 -17.45
CA ALA A 108 -1.44 -1.45 -16.69
C ALA A 108 -0.75 -0.52 -15.68
N VAL A 109 -1.04 0.78 -15.75
CA VAL A 109 -0.45 1.81 -14.88
C VAL A 109 -1.55 2.54 -14.13
N VAL A 110 -1.45 2.56 -12.80
CA VAL A 110 -2.37 3.30 -11.92
C VAL A 110 -2.21 4.78 -12.16
N ASP A 111 -3.32 5.50 -12.24
CA ASP A 111 -3.34 6.93 -12.50
C ASP A 111 -3.90 7.75 -11.34
N THR A 112 -4.75 7.13 -10.53
CA THR A 112 -5.42 7.77 -9.40
C THR A 112 -5.33 6.88 -8.19
N LEU A 113 -4.75 7.44 -7.13
CA LEU A 113 -4.63 6.83 -5.82
C LEU A 113 -5.31 7.71 -4.78
N ILE A 114 -5.79 7.08 -3.72
CA ILE A 114 -6.29 7.79 -2.54
C ILE A 114 -5.46 7.39 -1.34
N LEU A 115 -4.93 8.38 -0.66
CA LEU A 115 -4.18 8.24 0.58
C LEU A 115 -5.00 8.82 1.72
N GLU A 116 -5.30 8.00 2.72
CA GLU A 116 -5.86 8.47 3.98
C GLU A 116 -4.74 8.68 5.00
N VAL A 117 -4.86 9.73 5.80
CA VAL A 117 -3.92 10.10 6.85
C VAL A 117 -4.66 10.29 8.16
N GLY A 118 -4.53 9.31 9.07
CA GLY A 118 -5.11 9.37 10.41
C GLY A 118 -4.25 10.17 11.37
N LEU A 119 -4.82 11.21 11.95
CA LEU A 119 -4.18 12.09 12.94
C LEU A 119 -4.94 12.09 14.28
N TYR A 120 -4.20 12.02 15.38
CA TYR A 120 -4.72 12.25 16.73
C TYR A 120 -3.91 13.37 17.38
N ARG A 121 -4.59 14.46 17.73
CA ARG A 121 -3.97 15.66 18.30
C ARG A 121 -2.85 16.24 17.42
N GLY A 122 -3.01 16.18 16.10
CA GLY A 122 -2.04 16.66 15.11
C GLY A 122 -0.76 15.83 15.00
N HIS A 123 -0.77 14.62 15.54
CA HIS A 123 0.26 13.59 15.37
C HIS A 123 -0.33 12.41 14.61
N PHE A 124 0.48 11.59 13.96
CA PHE A 124 0.00 10.33 13.40
C PHE A 124 -0.70 9.51 14.48
N ASN A 125 -1.90 9.04 14.17
CA ASN A 125 -2.70 8.28 15.11
C ASN A 125 -2.21 6.83 15.13
N TYR A 126 -1.24 6.49 15.98
CA TYR A 126 -0.80 5.10 16.09
C TYR A 126 -1.71 4.31 17.04
N PHE A 127 -2.14 3.11 16.63
CA PHE A 127 -2.67 2.12 17.57
C PHE A 127 -1.64 0.99 17.70
N ASP A 128 -1.52 0.44 18.91
CA ASP A 128 -0.77 -0.80 19.12
C ASP A 128 -1.63 -1.95 18.60
N VAL A 129 -1.28 -2.48 17.43
CA VAL A 129 -1.91 -3.69 16.88
C VAL A 129 -1.00 -4.85 17.22
N SER A 130 -1.39 -5.70 18.16
CA SER A 130 -0.63 -6.90 18.50
C SER A 130 -0.85 -7.96 17.43
N THR A 131 0.18 -8.23 16.60
CA THR A 131 0.19 -9.40 15.72
C THR A 131 0.84 -10.56 16.45
N SER A 132 0.12 -11.67 16.55
CA SER A 132 0.63 -12.92 17.10
C SER A 132 1.12 -13.82 15.97
N LYS A 133 2.40 -14.18 15.97
CA LYS A 133 2.95 -15.20 15.08
C LYS A 133 3.29 -16.44 15.89
N THR A 134 2.80 -17.59 15.46
CA THR A 134 3.27 -18.88 16.00
C THR A 134 4.68 -19.12 15.49
N VAL A 135 5.64 -19.17 16.41
CA VAL A 135 7.03 -19.47 16.11
C VAL A 135 7.42 -20.80 16.71
N GLN A 136 8.14 -21.58 15.90
CA GLN A 136 8.72 -22.85 16.31
C GLN A 136 10.02 -22.56 17.04
N ILE A 137 10.12 -23.04 18.28
CA ILE A 137 11.34 -22.96 19.10
C ILE A 137 11.78 -24.38 19.47
N ASN A 138 13.08 -24.57 19.66
CA ASN A 138 13.60 -25.84 20.14
C ASN A 138 13.09 -26.08 21.56
N ASN A 139 12.55 -27.27 21.82
CA ASN A 139 12.14 -27.65 23.16
C ASN A 139 13.40 -27.87 24.02
N PRO A 140 13.67 -27.04 25.05
CA PRO A 140 14.84 -27.22 25.90
C PRO A 140 14.78 -28.51 26.73
N ASP A 141 13.56 -29.05 26.90
CA ASP A 141 13.30 -30.28 27.65
C ASP A 141 13.23 -31.52 26.76
N PHE A 142 13.47 -31.41 25.45
CA PHE A 142 13.47 -32.58 24.56
C PHE A 142 14.54 -33.60 24.99
N ASP A 143 14.10 -34.81 25.32
CA ASP A 143 14.95 -35.91 25.74
C ASP A 143 14.32 -37.23 25.26
N ILE A 144 14.88 -37.75 24.17
CA ILE A 144 14.40 -38.98 23.53
C ILE A 144 14.42 -40.17 24.48
N ILE A 145 15.37 -40.25 25.41
CA ILE A 145 15.48 -41.37 26.36
C ILE A 145 14.36 -41.30 27.38
N LYS A 146 14.07 -40.11 27.92
CA LYS A 146 12.98 -39.91 28.87
C LYS A 146 11.62 -40.17 28.22
N CYS A 147 11.42 -39.73 26.98
CA CYS A 147 10.20 -39.97 26.22
C CYS A 147 9.84 -41.47 26.15
N TYR A 148 10.82 -42.32 25.82
CA TYR A 148 10.61 -43.78 25.74
C TYR A 148 10.56 -44.48 27.11
N SER A 149 11.16 -43.90 28.16
CA SER A 149 11.13 -44.46 29.51
C SER A 149 9.74 -44.43 30.15
N THR A 150 8.94 -43.40 29.83
CA THR A 150 7.57 -43.25 30.32
C THR A 150 6.56 -44.20 29.67
N THR A 151 6.89 -44.76 28.50
CA THR A 151 6.03 -45.75 27.81
C THR A 151 6.26 -47.20 28.24
N SER A 152 7.26 -47.49 29.08
CA SER A 152 7.58 -48.87 29.49
C SER A 152 6.79 -49.38 30.71
N SER A 153 5.78 -48.63 31.19
CA SER A 153 4.86 -49.14 32.20
C SER A 153 3.48 -48.52 32.06
N VAL A 154 2.67 -49.07 31.15
CA VAL A 154 1.23 -49.38 31.34
C VAL A 154 0.68 -49.80 29.97
N ALA A 155 0.11 -51.00 29.95
CA ALA A 155 -0.56 -51.59 28.80
C ALA A 155 -1.72 -50.71 28.29
N PRO A 156 -2.10 -50.80 27.01
CA PRO A 156 -3.26 -50.09 26.49
C PRO A 156 -4.55 -50.72 27.06
N SER A 157 -5.19 -50.06 28.03
CA SER A 157 -6.59 -50.35 28.37
C SER A 157 -7.48 -49.45 27.53
N SER A 158 -8.12 -50.07 26.54
CA SER A 158 -9.30 -49.53 25.87
C SER A 158 -10.42 -49.38 26.88
N ASP A 159 -10.76 -48.15 27.29
CA ASP A 159 -12.08 -47.88 27.83
C ASP A 159 -12.52 -46.46 27.50
N SER A 160 -13.52 -46.43 26.63
CA SER A 160 -14.40 -45.31 26.36
C SER A 160 -15.43 -45.20 27.48
N SER A 161 -15.44 -44.09 28.23
CA SER A 161 -16.67 -43.42 28.69
C SER A 161 -16.31 -42.25 29.61
N GLY A 162 -16.96 -41.11 29.37
CA GLY A 162 -16.67 -39.88 30.08
C GLY A 162 -17.22 -39.86 31.50
N SER A 163 -16.69 -38.94 32.31
CA SER A 163 -17.53 -38.01 33.06
C SER A 163 -16.67 -36.91 33.65
N SER A 164 -17.15 -35.69 33.49
CA SER A 164 -16.66 -34.46 34.09
C SER A 164 -16.67 -34.54 35.62
N SER A 165 -15.53 -34.29 36.27
CA SER A 165 -15.51 -33.78 37.63
C SER A 165 -14.39 -32.75 37.79
N SER A 166 -14.84 -31.54 38.10
CA SER A 166 -14.05 -30.37 38.45
C SER A 166 -13.40 -30.57 39.81
N SER A 167 -12.08 -30.78 39.83
CA SER A 167 -11.26 -30.62 41.03
C SER A 167 -10.13 -29.65 40.74
N SER A 168 -10.16 -28.53 41.46
CA SER A 168 -9.17 -27.46 41.45
C SER A 168 -7.93 -27.87 42.23
N GLY A 169 -7.20 -28.85 41.71
CA GLY A 169 -5.83 -29.15 42.12
C GLY A 169 -4.89 -28.60 41.04
N GLU A 170 -4.09 -27.60 41.38
CA GLU A 170 -3.07 -27.02 40.51
C GLU A 170 -1.97 -28.07 40.30
N ALA A 171 -2.23 -29.02 39.38
CA ALA A 171 -1.27 -30.04 39.00
C ALA A 171 -0.08 -29.34 38.34
N ALA A 172 1.12 -29.59 38.86
CA ALA A 172 2.35 -29.09 38.27
C ALA A 172 2.38 -29.41 36.76
N PRO A 173 2.74 -28.45 35.90
CA PRO A 173 2.71 -28.65 34.46
C PRO A 173 3.58 -29.86 34.10
N LYS A 174 2.98 -30.86 33.43
CA LYS A 174 3.70 -32.03 32.94
C LYS A 174 4.73 -31.58 31.90
N THR A 175 6.01 -31.74 32.20
CA THR A 175 7.10 -31.47 31.26
C THR A 175 6.97 -32.38 30.03
N ASN A 176 7.04 -31.79 28.85
CA ASN A 176 6.97 -32.51 27.58
C ASN A 176 8.38 -32.85 27.10
N TYR A 177 8.77 -34.12 27.21
CA TYR A 177 10.09 -34.60 26.77
C TYR A 177 10.09 -35.13 25.32
N CYS A 178 8.92 -35.29 24.71
CA CYS A 178 8.76 -36.01 23.45
C CYS A 178 8.72 -35.11 22.22
N ASP A 179 8.23 -33.88 22.37
CA ASP A 179 8.18 -32.95 21.23
C ASP A 179 9.53 -32.27 21.06
N GLU A 180 10.16 -32.45 19.89
CA GLU A 180 11.45 -31.81 19.55
C GLU A 180 11.32 -30.28 19.45
N TYR A 181 10.12 -29.81 19.11
CA TYR A 181 9.82 -28.40 18.93
C TYR A 181 8.59 -27.99 19.73
N LEU A 182 8.67 -26.82 20.35
CA LEU A 182 7.51 -26.15 20.93
C LEU A 182 7.06 -25.04 20.00
N TYR A 183 5.77 -24.78 20.00
CA TYR A 183 5.19 -23.64 19.31
C TYR A 183 4.82 -22.60 20.36
N THR A 184 5.49 -21.45 20.32
CA THR A 184 5.12 -20.31 21.15
C THR A 184 4.50 -19.23 20.28
N THR A 185 3.68 -18.38 20.90
CA THR A 185 3.13 -17.22 20.24
C THR A 185 4.03 -16.04 20.53
N GLU A 186 4.77 -15.58 19.52
CA GLU A 186 5.46 -14.31 19.60
C GLU A 186 4.45 -13.21 19.30
N VAL A 187 4.23 -12.33 20.27
CA VAL A 187 3.37 -11.15 20.11
C VAL A 187 4.27 -9.97 19.78
N THR A 188 4.22 -9.51 18.55
CA THR A 188 4.83 -8.24 18.14
C THR A 188 3.76 -7.15 18.17
N THR A 189 3.98 -6.11 18.95
CA THR A 189 3.11 -4.92 18.96
C THR A 189 3.49 -4.04 17.78
N VAL A 190 2.73 -4.13 16.68
CA VAL A 190 2.91 -3.30 15.51
C VAL A 190 2.24 -1.95 15.71
N THR A 191 3.06 -0.91 15.83
CA THR A 191 2.59 0.47 15.95
C THR A 191 2.47 1.07 14.54
N ALA A 192 1.35 0.81 13.87
CA ALA A 192 1.02 1.43 12.58
C ALA A 192 0.08 2.62 12.78
N PRO A 193 0.19 3.70 11.99
CA PRO A 193 -0.81 4.75 12.03
C PRO A 193 -2.17 4.17 11.59
N ALA A 194 -3.13 4.21 12.48
CA ALA A 194 -4.49 3.77 12.23
C ALA A 194 -5.17 4.66 11.20
N LYS A 195 -6.06 4.05 10.40
CA LYS A 195 -6.78 4.73 9.31
C LYS A 195 -5.83 5.53 8.41
N THR A 196 -4.70 4.92 8.10
CA THR A 196 -3.65 5.53 7.29
C THR A 196 -3.17 4.54 6.25
N GLY A 197 -3.00 5.03 5.02
CA GLY A 197 -2.57 4.22 3.88
C GLY A 197 -3.46 4.43 2.66
N PHE A 198 -3.14 3.68 1.61
CA PHE A 198 -3.88 3.70 0.37
C PHE A 198 -5.23 3.02 0.52
N VAL A 199 -6.25 3.64 -0.07
CA VAL A 199 -7.60 3.09 -0.19
C VAL A 199 -7.78 2.59 -1.62
N ALA A 200 -8.36 1.40 -1.76
CA ALA A 200 -8.71 0.85 -3.06
C ALA A 200 -9.62 1.79 -3.84
N THR A 201 -9.30 1.96 -5.12
CA THR A 201 -10.11 2.71 -6.09
C THR A 201 -10.93 1.79 -6.98
N CYS A 202 -10.82 0.47 -6.76
CA CYS A 202 -11.69 -0.55 -7.33
C CYS A 202 -12.63 -1.15 -6.29
N SER A 203 -13.81 -1.57 -6.72
CA SER A 203 -14.80 -2.28 -5.90
C SER A 203 -15.34 -3.50 -6.64
N TYR A 204 -15.67 -4.55 -5.90
CA TYR A 204 -16.29 -5.74 -6.48
C TYR A 204 -17.73 -5.42 -6.90
N ASN A 205 -18.05 -5.64 -8.18
CA ASN A 205 -19.39 -5.48 -8.70
C ASN A 205 -20.11 -6.83 -8.72
N ASP A 206 -20.99 -7.05 -7.74
CA ASP A 206 -21.77 -8.30 -7.60
C ASP A 206 -22.58 -8.68 -8.86
N LYS A 207 -22.93 -7.71 -9.71
CA LYS A 207 -23.72 -7.97 -10.92
C LYS A 207 -22.88 -8.49 -12.07
N LEU A 208 -21.65 -7.98 -12.20
CA LEU A 208 -20.72 -8.39 -13.24
C LEU A 208 -19.84 -9.57 -12.79
N GLY A 209 -19.73 -9.78 -11.48
CA GLY A 209 -18.89 -10.83 -10.90
C GLY A 209 -17.40 -10.51 -10.97
N GLU A 210 -17.04 -9.24 -11.18
CA GLU A 210 -15.67 -8.76 -11.35
C GLU A 210 -15.45 -7.42 -10.64
N ASP A 211 -14.19 -7.00 -10.48
CA ASP A 211 -13.88 -5.69 -9.92
C ASP A 211 -14.06 -4.60 -10.97
N GLU A 212 -14.70 -3.51 -10.58
CA GLU A 212 -14.93 -2.32 -11.39
C GLU A 212 -14.14 -1.13 -10.81
N CYS A 213 -13.57 -0.32 -11.68
CA CYS A 213 -12.96 0.94 -11.29
C CYS A 213 -14.05 1.93 -10.84
N MET A 214 -13.92 2.50 -9.64
CA MET A 214 -14.96 3.39 -9.10
C MET A 214 -14.97 4.78 -9.76
N PHE A 215 -13.87 5.17 -10.40
CA PHE A 215 -13.66 6.52 -10.95
C PHE A 215 -13.90 6.60 -12.45
N ASP A 216 -13.90 5.46 -13.11
CA ASP A 216 -14.11 5.37 -14.54
C ASP A 216 -15.43 4.68 -14.81
N SER A 217 -16.14 5.20 -15.80
CA SER A 217 -17.43 4.68 -16.25
C SER A 217 -17.46 4.55 -17.76
N ASP A 218 -16.30 4.69 -18.41
CA ASP A 218 -16.09 4.45 -19.83
C ASP A 218 -15.39 3.10 -20.06
N ASP A 219 -15.26 2.26 -19.03
CA ASP A 219 -14.61 0.93 -19.05
C ASP A 219 -13.18 0.95 -19.64
N THR A 220 -12.48 2.08 -19.52
CA THR A 220 -11.11 2.26 -20.03
C THR A 220 -10.04 1.86 -19.02
N HIS A 221 -10.44 1.68 -17.76
CA HIS A 221 -9.57 1.26 -16.67
C HIS A 221 -9.79 -0.20 -16.29
N VAL A 222 -8.70 -0.85 -15.91
CA VAL A 222 -8.66 -2.18 -15.33
C VAL A 222 -8.29 -2.09 -13.85
N CYS A 223 -8.69 -3.08 -13.07
CA CYS A 223 -8.34 -3.15 -11.65
C CYS A 223 -7.03 -3.91 -11.43
N VAL A 224 -6.04 -3.26 -10.82
CA VAL A 224 -4.73 -3.85 -10.48
C VAL A 224 -4.50 -3.86 -8.97
N GLY A 225 -3.96 -4.96 -8.44
CA GLY A 225 -3.61 -5.10 -7.02
C GLY A 225 -3.91 -6.50 -6.49
N ASP A 226 -3.39 -6.81 -5.30
CA ASP A 226 -3.57 -8.13 -4.68
C ASP A 226 -4.67 -8.10 -3.63
N GLY A 227 -5.74 -8.85 -3.88
CA GLY A 227 -6.80 -9.10 -2.91
C GLY A 227 -7.79 -7.96 -2.73
N ASP A 228 -8.81 -8.24 -1.94
CA ASP A 228 -9.94 -7.33 -1.72
C ASP A 228 -9.50 -6.10 -0.93
N GLY A 229 -9.96 -4.93 -1.36
CA GLY A 229 -9.63 -3.66 -0.70
C GLY A 229 -8.21 -3.13 -0.97
N LYS A 230 -7.44 -3.75 -1.89
CA LYS A 230 -6.11 -3.25 -2.33
C LYS A 230 -6.00 -3.01 -3.83
N LYS A 231 -7.10 -3.16 -4.58
CA LYS A 231 -7.12 -2.97 -6.04
C LYS A 231 -7.35 -1.51 -6.39
N ASN A 232 -6.67 -1.04 -7.42
CA ASN A 232 -6.74 0.34 -7.89
C ASN A 232 -6.98 0.39 -9.40
N CYS A 233 -7.66 1.44 -9.83
CA CYS A 233 -7.86 1.77 -11.23
C CYS A 233 -6.53 1.99 -11.91
N ALA A 234 -6.31 1.31 -13.02
CA ALA A 234 -5.15 1.47 -13.89
C ALA A 234 -5.58 1.56 -15.33
N LYS A 235 -4.88 2.38 -16.09
CA LYS A 235 -5.07 2.46 -17.53
C LYS A 235 -4.11 1.54 -18.24
N CYS A 236 -4.62 0.88 -19.28
CA CYS A 236 -3.81 0.08 -20.18
C CYS A 236 -3.04 1.00 -21.15
N ILE A 237 -1.72 0.92 -21.10
CA ILE A 237 -0.82 1.61 -22.02
C ILE A 237 -0.16 0.58 -22.93
N TYR A 238 -0.30 0.79 -24.23
CA TYR A 238 0.21 -0.10 -25.26
C TYR A 238 1.53 0.42 -25.83
N SER A 239 2.37 -0.47 -26.36
CA SER A 239 3.65 -0.12 -26.98
C SER A 239 3.52 0.96 -28.08
N ALA A 240 2.44 0.91 -28.86
CA ALA A 240 2.15 1.91 -29.89
C ALA A 240 1.98 3.33 -29.33
N ASN A 241 1.56 3.45 -28.07
CA ASN A 241 1.25 4.70 -27.38
C ASN A 241 2.15 4.90 -26.16
N ALA A 242 3.36 4.35 -26.16
CA ALA A 242 4.28 4.45 -25.01
C ALA A 242 4.62 5.89 -24.62
N ALA A 243 4.44 6.86 -25.52
CA ALA A 243 4.57 8.30 -25.23
C ALA A 243 3.56 8.78 -24.16
N ASP A 244 2.43 8.10 -24.01
CA ASP A 244 1.43 8.43 -23.00
C ASP A 244 1.99 8.28 -21.59
N LEU A 245 2.94 7.37 -21.35
CA LEU A 245 3.58 7.19 -20.03
C LEU A 245 4.23 8.47 -19.47
N PHE A 246 4.68 9.38 -20.35
CA PHE A 246 5.25 10.65 -19.93
C PHE A 246 4.17 11.66 -19.51
N ASN A 247 3.04 11.66 -20.22
CA ASN A 247 1.92 12.56 -20.00
C ASN A 247 0.90 12.03 -18.97
N TYR A 248 1.17 10.86 -18.39
CA TYR A 248 0.27 10.18 -17.47
C TYR A 248 0.82 10.23 -16.04
N PRO A 249 0.59 11.33 -15.30
CA PRO A 249 1.01 11.42 -13.92
C PRO A 249 0.18 10.48 -13.05
N ILE A 250 0.79 9.93 -12.01
CA ILE A 250 0.04 9.29 -10.92
C ILE A 250 -0.45 10.40 -9.99
N GLN A 251 -1.76 10.62 -9.94
CA GLN A 251 -2.40 11.55 -9.03
C GLN A 251 -2.70 10.87 -7.70
N ILE A 252 -2.34 11.52 -6.60
CA ILE A 252 -2.61 11.04 -5.24
C ILE A 252 -3.48 12.05 -4.52
N TRP A 253 -4.73 11.67 -4.28
CA TRP A 253 -5.68 12.43 -3.49
C TRP A 253 -5.48 12.09 -2.02
N THR A 254 -5.17 13.09 -1.22
CA THR A 254 -4.90 12.90 0.21
C THR A 254 -6.04 13.48 1.05
N SER A 255 -6.52 12.70 2.01
CA SER A 255 -7.53 13.15 2.98
C SER A 255 -7.07 12.87 4.41
N TYR A 256 -7.44 13.73 5.34
CA TYR A 256 -7.03 13.65 6.74
C TYR A 256 -8.20 13.36 7.66
N PHE A 257 -8.02 12.42 8.59
CA PHE A 257 -9.03 12.02 9.56
C PHE A 257 -8.54 12.24 10.99
N GLY A 258 -9.47 12.57 11.90
CA GLY A 258 -9.20 12.66 13.32
C GLY A 258 -9.11 14.09 13.83
N SER A 259 -8.01 14.49 14.48
CA SER A 259 -7.91 15.83 15.11
C SER A 259 -6.55 16.51 14.98
N ASP A 260 -6.55 17.84 14.95
CA ASP A 260 -5.36 18.71 14.97
C ASP A 260 -4.75 18.86 16.39
N ARG A 261 -3.62 19.58 16.52
CA ARG A 261 -2.95 19.82 17.83
C ARG A 261 -3.82 20.54 18.86
N LYS A 262 -4.82 21.30 18.40
CA LYS A 262 -5.78 22.03 19.24
C LYS A 262 -7.04 21.20 19.55
N LYS A 263 -7.08 19.93 19.12
CA LYS A 263 -8.20 18.99 19.24
C LYS A 263 -9.42 19.36 18.37
N HIS A 264 -9.26 20.21 17.37
CA HIS A 264 -10.30 20.41 16.37
C HIS A 264 -10.37 19.17 15.47
N THR A 265 -11.60 18.76 15.15
CA THR A 265 -11.83 17.64 14.23
C THR A 265 -11.44 18.05 12.81
N LEU A 266 -10.70 17.17 12.14
CA LEU A 266 -10.35 17.33 10.73
C LEU A 266 -11.57 17.01 9.85
N LEU A 267 -11.82 17.86 8.87
CA LEU A 267 -12.96 17.85 7.97
C LEU A 267 -12.63 17.26 6.58
N SER A 268 -11.35 17.28 6.17
CA SER A 268 -10.94 16.78 4.84
C SER A 268 -11.29 15.31 4.58
N GLY A 269 -11.35 14.47 5.61
CA GLY A 269 -11.83 13.08 5.47
C GLY A 269 -13.28 12.99 5.00
N GLY A 270 -14.14 13.91 5.45
CA GLY A 270 -15.49 14.11 4.93
C GLY A 270 -15.53 14.85 3.59
N SER A 271 -14.37 15.05 2.94
CA SER A 271 -14.15 15.55 1.57
C SER A 271 -13.51 14.49 0.65
N ASN A 272 -13.31 13.25 1.13
CA ASN A 272 -12.63 12.18 0.38
C ASN A 272 -13.40 11.84 -0.92
N PRO A 273 -12.78 11.91 -2.12
CA PRO A 273 -13.42 11.63 -3.39
C PRO A 273 -14.22 10.33 -3.44
N MET A 274 -13.77 9.27 -2.75
CA MET A 274 -14.51 8.00 -2.67
C MET A 274 -15.83 8.12 -1.93
N TYR A 275 -15.83 8.84 -0.79
CA TYR A 275 -17.08 9.10 -0.09
C TYR A 275 -17.97 10.01 -0.92
N TYR A 276 -17.42 11.02 -1.60
CA TYR A 276 -18.23 11.90 -2.46
C TYR A 276 -18.86 11.16 -3.61
N GLN A 277 -18.14 10.27 -4.27
CA GLN A 277 -18.69 9.54 -5.42
C GLN A 277 -19.85 8.62 -5.08
N ASN A 278 -19.83 8.02 -3.88
CA ASN A 278 -20.99 7.29 -3.37
C ASN A 278 -22.25 8.18 -3.32
N PHE A 279 -22.08 9.51 -3.23
CA PHE A 279 -23.16 10.50 -3.24
C PHE A 279 -23.29 11.27 -4.57
N ALA A 280 -22.25 11.32 -5.39
CA ALA A 280 -22.12 12.16 -6.56
C ALA A 280 -21.62 11.36 -7.76
N LYS A 281 -22.55 11.04 -8.67
CA LYS A 281 -22.25 10.32 -9.91
C LYS A 281 -21.29 11.12 -10.82
N LYS A 282 -20.66 10.39 -11.76
CA LYS A 282 -19.74 10.76 -12.87
C LYS A 282 -19.60 12.25 -13.20
N ASP A 283 -20.70 12.96 -13.38
CA ASP A 283 -20.71 14.38 -13.79
C ASP A 283 -20.05 15.33 -12.78
N MET A 284 -20.02 14.98 -11.48
CA MET A 284 -19.40 15.84 -10.47
C MET A 284 -17.88 15.75 -10.47
N LEU A 285 -17.28 14.59 -10.78
CA LEU A 285 -15.82 14.48 -10.91
C LEU A 285 -15.31 15.27 -12.09
N ASN A 286 -16.04 15.26 -13.20
CA ASN A 286 -15.77 16.15 -14.33
C ASN A 286 -15.85 17.61 -13.92
N ASN A 287 -16.81 17.99 -13.06
CA ASN A 287 -16.90 19.36 -12.54
C ASN A 287 -15.79 19.71 -11.54
N ILE A 288 -15.36 18.79 -10.67
CA ILE A 288 -14.21 18.99 -9.77
C ILE A 288 -12.91 19.10 -10.57
N ALA A 289 -12.71 18.22 -11.55
CA ALA A 289 -11.57 18.27 -12.45
C ALA A 289 -11.56 19.58 -13.25
N THR A 290 -12.73 20.04 -13.73
CA THR A 290 -12.86 21.32 -14.42
C THR A 290 -12.56 22.50 -13.49
N GLN A 291 -13.08 22.51 -12.26
CA GLN A 291 -12.78 23.54 -11.26
C GLN A 291 -11.31 23.55 -10.85
N LEU A 292 -10.67 22.39 -10.70
CA LEU A 292 -9.23 22.31 -10.43
C LEU A 292 -8.41 22.83 -11.61
N ASN A 293 -8.82 22.54 -12.85
CA ASN A 293 -8.18 23.07 -14.05
C ASN A 293 -8.38 24.59 -14.19
N GLU A 294 -9.56 25.11 -13.85
CA GLU A 294 -9.85 26.54 -13.78
C GLU A 294 -9.04 27.23 -12.68
N THR A 295 -8.88 26.59 -11.52
CA THR A 295 -8.05 27.11 -10.42
C THR A 295 -6.58 27.14 -10.82
N TRP A 296 -6.08 26.09 -11.49
CA TRP A 296 -4.71 25.99 -11.97
C TRP A 296 -4.38 26.99 -13.09
N THR A 297 -5.31 27.21 -14.02
CA THR A 297 -5.18 28.22 -15.08
C THR A 297 -5.31 29.65 -14.55
N SER A 298 -6.14 29.88 -13.53
CA SER A 298 -6.23 31.18 -12.86
C SER A 298 -4.94 31.54 -12.09
N SER A 299 -4.26 30.55 -11.48
CA SER A 299 -2.97 30.76 -10.81
C SER A 299 -1.77 30.95 -11.74
N ASN A 300 -1.90 30.58 -13.03
CA ASN A 300 -0.83 30.70 -14.03
C ASN A 300 -0.95 31.96 -14.91
N ASN A 301 -1.98 32.79 -14.72
CA ASN A 301 -2.11 34.10 -15.38
C ASN A 301 -1.59 35.27 -14.53
N ASP A 302 -1.20 35.02 -13.27
CA ASP A 302 -0.38 35.96 -12.51
C ASP A 302 1.09 35.64 -12.78
N SER A 303 1.78 36.59 -13.43
CA SER A 303 3.16 36.48 -13.86
C SER A 303 4.13 36.18 -12.72
N ILE A 304 4.42 34.90 -12.47
CA ILE A 304 5.55 34.42 -11.67
C ILE A 304 6.68 34.01 -12.62
N PHE A 305 7.29 35.02 -13.24
CA PHE A 305 8.62 34.90 -13.87
C PHE A 305 9.54 36.00 -13.33
N ASP A 306 9.60 36.13 -12.01
CA ASP A 306 10.78 36.71 -11.37
C ASP A 306 11.71 35.56 -10.94
N LYS A 307 12.87 35.51 -11.61
CA LYS A 307 13.92 34.51 -11.41
C LYS A 307 14.43 34.51 -9.96
N PRO A 308 14.63 33.35 -9.31
CA PRO A 308 15.35 33.29 -8.05
C PRO A 308 16.84 33.53 -8.28
N SER A 309 17.40 34.54 -7.60
CA SER A 309 18.78 35.04 -7.75
C SER A 309 19.85 34.23 -7.00
N TRP A 310 19.77 32.89 -6.95
CA TRP A 310 20.68 32.09 -6.12
C TRP A 310 21.15 30.81 -6.81
N TRP A 311 22.08 30.94 -7.76
CA TRP A 311 23.08 29.92 -8.11
C TRP A 311 24.40 30.65 -8.40
N PRO A 312 25.54 30.27 -7.78
CA PRO A 312 26.85 30.76 -8.17
C PRO A 312 27.41 29.91 -9.33
N TRP A 313 28.33 30.54 -10.06
CA TRP A 313 29.11 30.00 -11.19
C TRP A 313 29.86 28.71 -10.87
#